data_AF-A0A7H8PNG5-F1
#
_entry.id   AF-A0A7H8PNG5-F1
#
_cell.length_a   1.000
_cell.length_b   1.000
_cell.length_c   1.000
_cell.angle_alpha   90.00
_cell.angle_beta   90.00
_cell.angle_gamma   90.00
#
_symmetry.space_group_name_H-M   'P 1'
#
loop_
_entity.id
_entity.type
_entity.pdbx_description
1 polymer ?
#
loop_
_entity_poly.entity_id
_entity_poly.type
_entity_poly.pdbx_seq_one_letter_code
_entity_poly.pdbx_strand_id
1 'polypeptide(L)'
;MLAITTIFILFISLLLALFLLTVKTSNKKANMFLSVYFLIFAVHISVFFYSEYITLPAVLEMLRDHIAFFTSPLLFLYVVSSIYSDFKLQPKHLLHVLPFVIQVFIFSPRFYFANTSTKNFLLENLNDTPEGKLSIIFGLSISFFYLIAMFLELSKYKQLLLENYSNKSVFNFKWLYQLFILLSIIFCFSFFKQVYKLFGTDVEILNISRLILTLILVGFFTWIVLKSMYHPQLFRNINTDHLLINSNSDHKHINKSTKDDIHKLLSFMEDEEPYLDASLTLKNLSEQLELSSHEISTLINRNLNQHFFDFVNQYRIKKAEKMLVNSKEGKLTIQQIMYAVGFNSKSSFYSAFKKQTGVTPSEYRKAR
;
A
#
# COMPACT_ATOMS: atom_id res chain seq x y z
N MET A 1 -4.00 -26.44 19.64
CA MET A 1 -3.10 -25.79 18.64
C MET A 1 -3.65 -24.44 18.17
N LEU A 2 -4.94 -24.34 17.83
CA LEU A 2 -5.59 -23.08 17.42
C LEU A 2 -5.53 -21.97 18.49
N ALA A 3 -5.77 -22.29 19.75
CA ALA A 3 -5.60 -21.36 20.86
C ALA A 3 -4.15 -20.86 20.98
N ILE A 4 -3.16 -21.74 20.83
CA ILE A 4 -1.73 -21.39 20.90
C ILE A 4 -1.36 -20.39 19.79
N THR A 5 -1.69 -20.68 18.53
CA THR A 5 -1.41 -19.76 17.42
C THR A 5 -2.13 -18.42 17.60
N THR A 6 -3.33 -18.44 18.17
CA THR A 6 -4.10 -17.24 18.49
C THR A 6 -3.40 -16.37 19.54
N ILE A 7 -2.85 -16.96 20.61
CA ILE A 7 -2.10 -16.21 21.63
C ILE A 7 -0.91 -15.46 21.01
N PHE A 8 -0.16 -16.11 20.10
CA PHE A 8 0.92 -15.45 19.38
C PHE A 8 0.43 -14.26 18.56
N ILE A 9 -0.68 -14.43 17.81
CA ILE A 9 -1.28 -13.35 17.03
C ILE A 9 -1.74 -12.21 17.94
N LEU A 10 -2.39 -12.51 19.06
CA LEU A 10 -2.86 -11.51 20.03
C LEU A 10 -1.69 -10.69 20.57
N PHE A 11 -0.65 -11.37 21.05
CA PHE A 11 0.54 -10.71 21.57
C PHE A 11 1.18 -9.80 20.52
N ILE A 12 1.40 -10.29 19.30
CA ILE A 12 2.01 -9.49 18.23
C ILE A 12 1.11 -8.32 17.82
N SER A 13 -0.20 -8.52 17.74
CA SER A 13 -1.17 -7.46 17.39
C SER A 13 -1.15 -6.33 18.42
N LEU A 14 -1.20 -6.67 19.71
CA LEU A 14 -1.15 -5.69 20.80
C LEU A 14 0.20 -4.97 20.86
N LEU A 15 1.30 -5.70 20.66
CA LEU A 15 2.64 -5.12 20.60
C LEU A 15 2.78 -4.12 19.44
N LEU A 16 2.32 -4.49 18.24
CA LEU A 16 2.33 -3.61 17.07
C LEU A 16 1.43 -2.39 17.27
N ALA A 17 0.24 -2.59 17.85
CA ALA A 17 -0.68 -1.49 18.17
C ALA A 17 -0.03 -0.47 19.13
N LEU A 18 0.60 -0.95 20.21
CA LEU A 18 1.31 -0.12 21.18
C LEU A 18 2.51 0.59 20.54
N PHE A 19 3.31 -0.11 19.74
CA PHE A 19 4.43 0.47 19.01
C PHE A 19 3.98 1.62 18.10
N LEU A 20 2.92 1.42 17.32
CA LEU A 20 2.40 2.43 16.39
C LEU A 20 1.82 3.66 17.09
N LEU A 21 1.24 3.51 18.29
CA LEU A 21 0.72 4.63 19.09
C LEU A 21 1.83 5.45 19.76
N THR A 22 2.97 4.82 20.06
CA THR A 22 4.07 5.44 20.83
C THR A 22 5.23 5.92 19.96
N VAL A 23 5.39 5.38 18.75
CA VAL A 23 6.50 5.75 17.86
C VAL A 23 6.39 7.21 17.41
N LYS A 24 7.50 7.97 17.52
CA LYS A 24 7.60 9.32 16.95
C LYS A 24 7.56 9.22 15.43
N THR A 25 6.57 9.86 14.82
CA THR A 25 6.34 9.82 13.38
C THR A 25 5.81 11.15 12.86
N SER A 26 6.11 11.47 11.61
CA SER A 26 5.48 12.57 10.87
C SER A 26 4.05 12.21 10.43
N ASN A 27 3.76 10.92 10.20
CA ASN A 27 2.48 10.43 9.71
C ASN A 27 1.67 9.71 10.81
N LYS A 28 1.22 10.50 11.79
CA LYS A 28 0.47 9.98 12.94
C LYS A 28 -0.85 9.29 12.56
N LYS A 29 -1.51 9.75 11.50
CA LYS A 29 -2.82 9.22 11.07
C LYS A 29 -2.71 7.82 10.51
N ALA A 30 -1.71 7.57 9.65
CA ALA A 30 -1.46 6.22 9.13
C ALA A 30 -1.19 5.24 10.28
N ASN A 31 -0.29 5.58 11.20
CA ASN A 31 0.01 4.75 12.36
C ASN A 31 -1.23 4.51 13.24
N MET A 32 -2.09 5.53 13.43
CA MET A 32 -3.34 5.40 14.15
C MET A 32 -4.29 4.39 13.49
N PHE A 33 -4.54 4.49 12.18
CA PHE A 33 -5.43 3.53 11.49
C PHE A 33 -4.92 2.09 11.57
N LEU A 34 -3.62 1.90 11.37
CA LEU A 34 -3.03 0.55 11.44
C LEU A 34 -3.02 0.01 12.88
N SER A 35 -2.84 0.87 13.89
CA SER A 35 -2.96 0.48 15.29
C SER A 35 -4.39 0.06 15.65
N VAL A 36 -5.39 0.85 15.26
CA VAL A 36 -6.80 0.50 15.48
C VAL A 36 -7.17 -0.79 14.74
N TYR A 37 -6.64 -1.00 13.53
CA TYR A 37 -6.77 -2.28 12.83
C TYR A 37 -6.25 -3.45 13.68
N PHE A 38 -5.04 -3.35 14.25
CA PHE A 38 -4.48 -4.42 15.08
C PHE A 38 -5.28 -4.65 16.36
N LEU A 39 -5.80 -3.60 17.00
CA LEU A 39 -6.66 -3.74 18.18
C LEU A 39 -7.97 -4.46 17.84
N ILE A 40 -8.67 -4.04 16.78
CA ILE A 40 -9.90 -4.71 16.33
C ILE A 40 -9.62 -6.15 15.93
N PHE A 41 -8.53 -6.39 15.21
CA PHE A 41 -8.12 -7.74 14.81
C PHE A 41 -7.82 -8.62 16.02
N ALA A 42 -7.16 -8.08 17.06
CA ALA A 42 -6.90 -8.79 18.31
C ALA A 42 -8.21 -9.17 19.00
N VAL A 43 -9.16 -8.25 19.15
CA VAL A 43 -10.47 -8.55 19.75
C VAL A 43 -11.21 -9.61 18.93
N HIS A 44 -11.22 -9.49 17.60
CA HIS A 44 -11.90 -10.46 16.73
C HIS A 44 -11.28 -11.87 16.82
N ILE A 45 -9.95 -11.98 16.72
CA ILE A 45 -9.28 -13.29 16.72
C ILE A 45 -9.28 -13.95 18.10
N SER A 46 -9.46 -13.17 19.18
CA SER A 46 -9.42 -13.68 20.56
C SER A 46 -10.42 -14.79 20.86
N VAL A 47 -11.51 -14.92 20.07
CA VAL A 47 -12.51 -15.99 20.20
C VAL A 47 -11.89 -17.38 20.21
N PHE A 48 -10.86 -17.60 19.38
CA PHE A 48 -10.19 -18.90 19.29
C PHE A 48 -9.35 -19.26 20.52
N PHE A 49 -9.25 -18.34 21.48
CA PHE A 49 -8.60 -18.56 22.76
C PHE A 49 -9.63 -18.53 23.89
N TYR A 50 -10.37 -17.42 24.05
CA TYR A 50 -11.18 -17.26 25.25
C TYR A 50 -12.38 -18.21 25.30
N SER A 51 -12.88 -18.70 24.15
CA SER A 51 -14.04 -19.60 24.12
C SER A 51 -13.79 -20.95 24.78
N GLU A 52 -12.51 -21.31 25.01
CA GLU A 52 -12.13 -22.51 25.77
C GLU A 52 -12.32 -22.34 27.30
N TYR A 53 -12.42 -21.09 27.78
CA TYR A 53 -12.41 -20.77 29.21
C TYR A 53 -13.63 -19.97 29.68
N ILE A 54 -14.19 -19.14 28.81
CA ILE A 54 -15.23 -18.16 29.15
C ILE A 54 -16.30 -18.16 28.06
N THR A 55 -17.56 -18.16 28.48
CA THR A 55 -18.71 -17.90 27.62
C THR A 55 -19.14 -16.44 27.77
N LEU A 56 -19.07 -15.67 26.68
CA LEU A 56 -19.54 -14.29 26.68
C LEU A 56 -21.06 -14.23 26.49
N PRO A 57 -21.73 -13.18 26.99
CA PRO A 57 -23.10 -12.87 26.60
C PRO A 57 -23.27 -12.82 25.08
N ALA A 58 -24.35 -13.41 24.57
CA ALA A 58 -24.63 -13.54 23.14
C ALA A 58 -24.51 -12.22 22.35
N VAL A 59 -24.93 -11.10 22.95
CA VAL A 59 -24.84 -9.78 22.32
C VAL A 59 -23.38 -9.35 22.12
N LEU A 60 -22.50 -9.63 23.10
CA LEU A 60 -21.08 -9.31 23.00
C LEU A 60 -20.37 -10.21 21.99
N GLU A 61 -20.72 -11.50 21.93
CA GLU A 61 -20.26 -12.43 20.89
C GLU A 61 -20.57 -11.91 19.48
N MET A 62 -21.82 -11.49 19.26
CA MET A 62 -22.25 -10.97 17.97
C MET A 62 -21.58 -9.64 17.62
N LEU A 63 -21.48 -8.71 18.58
CA LEU A 63 -20.77 -7.44 18.36
C LEU A 63 -19.29 -7.66 18.06
N ARG A 64 -18.63 -8.61 18.72
CA ARG A 64 -17.24 -8.99 18.43
C ARG A 64 -17.07 -9.51 17.00
N ASP A 65 -18.03 -10.25 16.47
CA ASP A 65 -18.01 -10.64 15.05
C ASP A 65 -18.19 -9.42 14.14
N HIS A 66 -19.16 -8.54 14.44
CA HIS A 66 -19.45 -7.36 13.63
C HIS A 66 -18.32 -6.33 13.59
N ILE A 67 -17.56 -6.11 14.67
CA ILE A 67 -16.44 -5.15 14.65
C ILE A 67 -15.37 -5.52 13.61
N ALA A 68 -15.29 -6.78 13.18
CA ALA A 68 -14.38 -7.20 12.11
C ALA A 68 -14.64 -6.47 10.78
N PHE A 69 -15.85 -5.94 10.57
CA PHE A 69 -16.20 -5.16 9.38
C PHE A 69 -15.46 -3.81 9.28
N PHE A 70 -14.80 -3.36 10.35
CA PHE A 70 -13.89 -2.21 10.31
C PHE A 70 -12.51 -2.55 9.75
N THR A 71 -12.11 -3.82 9.70
CA THR A 71 -10.73 -4.21 9.36
C THR A 71 -10.33 -3.79 7.94
N SER A 72 -11.16 -4.09 6.92
CA SER A 72 -10.87 -3.71 5.52
C SER A 72 -10.87 -2.18 5.29
N PRO A 73 -11.87 -1.41 5.79
CA PRO A 73 -11.81 0.04 5.69
C PRO A 73 -10.60 0.67 6.41
N LEU A 74 -10.20 0.16 7.58
CA LEU A 74 -9.03 0.67 8.29
C LEU A 74 -7.73 0.44 7.53
N LEU A 75 -7.55 -0.74 6.92
CA LEU A 75 -6.39 -1.02 6.06
C LEU A 75 -6.37 -0.11 4.83
N PHE A 76 -7.52 0.15 4.21
CA PHE A 76 -7.63 1.08 3.10
C PHE A 76 -7.25 2.52 3.51
N LEU A 77 -7.80 3.02 4.64
CA LEU A 77 -7.46 4.34 5.17
C LEU A 77 -5.98 4.45 5.57
N TYR A 78 -5.39 3.37 6.09
CA TYR A 78 -3.95 3.30 6.31
C TYR A 78 -3.16 3.46 5.00
N VAL A 79 -3.52 2.74 3.93
CA VAL A 79 -2.86 2.86 2.62
C VAL A 79 -2.98 4.29 2.08
N VAL A 80 -4.19 4.86 2.06
CA VAL A 80 -4.43 6.23 1.57
C VAL A 80 -3.64 7.24 2.39
N SER A 81 -3.73 7.20 3.72
CA SER A 81 -2.98 8.14 4.57
C SER A 81 -1.47 7.94 4.51
N SER A 82 -0.98 6.76 4.13
CA SER A 82 0.45 6.51 3.89
C SER A 82 0.94 7.07 2.55
N ILE A 83 0.05 7.18 1.56
CA ILE A 83 0.35 7.73 0.22
C ILE A 83 0.28 9.26 0.25
N TYR A 84 -0.81 9.81 0.82
CA TYR A 84 -1.12 11.24 0.80
C TYR A 84 -0.74 11.89 2.13
N SER A 85 0.36 12.64 2.17
CA SER A 85 0.86 13.30 3.39
C SER A 85 -0.08 14.39 3.92
N ASP A 86 -0.87 15.02 3.04
CA ASP A 86 -1.89 16.02 3.37
C ASP A 86 -3.24 15.41 3.78
N PHE A 87 -3.32 14.08 3.90
CA PHE A 87 -4.56 13.38 4.24
C PHE A 87 -5.21 13.96 5.50
N LYS A 88 -6.48 14.37 5.36
CA LYS A 88 -7.34 14.81 6.45
C LYS A 88 -8.59 13.96 6.52
N LEU A 89 -8.96 13.56 7.74
CA LEU A 89 -10.25 12.94 7.99
C LEU A 89 -11.35 13.96 7.64
N GLN A 90 -12.28 13.53 6.79
CA GLN A 90 -13.42 14.32 6.34
C GLN A 90 -14.69 13.57 6.70
N PRO A 91 -15.85 14.24 6.84
CA PRO A 91 -17.12 13.59 7.15
C PRO A 91 -17.49 12.43 6.21
N LYS A 92 -17.11 12.51 4.93
CA LYS A 92 -17.30 11.42 3.95
C LYS A 92 -16.64 10.09 4.37
N HIS A 93 -15.56 10.13 5.16
CA HIS A 93 -14.91 8.93 5.66
C HIS A 93 -15.75 8.20 6.71
N LEU A 94 -16.79 8.82 7.28
CA LEU A 94 -17.77 8.12 8.13
C LEU A 94 -18.55 7.06 7.35
N LEU A 95 -18.59 7.13 6.01
CA LEU A 95 -19.17 6.07 5.18
C LEU A 95 -18.47 4.72 5.40
N HIS A 96 -17.21 4.71 5.83
CA HIS A 96 -16.47 3.49 6.17
C HIS A 96 -17.01 2.78 7.43
N VAL A 97 -17.90 3.41 8.20
CA VAL A 97 -18.60 2.82 9.34
C VAL A 97 -19.86 2.05 8.90
N LEU A 98 -20.39 2.34 7.72
CA LEU A 98 -21.63 1.73 7.23
C LEU A 98 -21.61 0.20 7.20
N PRO A 99 -20.53 -0.52 6.81
CA PRO A 99 -20.54 -1.98 6.83
C PRO A 99 -20.87 -2.58 8.20
N PHE A 100 -20.34 -2.00 9.29
CA PHE A 100 -20.67 -2.41 10.65
C PHE A 100 -22.13 -2.10 11.00
N VAL A 101 -22.60 -0.89 10.68
CA VAL A 101 -23.97 -0.46 10.98
C VAL A 101 -24.99 -1.34 10.24
N ILE A 102 -24.75 -1.61 8.96
CA ILE A 102 -25.59 -2.49 8.13
C ILE A 102 -25.68 -3.89 8.76
N GLN A 103 -24.56 -4.43 9.27
CA GLN A 103 -24.58 -5.73 9.95
C GLN A 103 -25.42 -5.72 11.22
N VAL A 104 -25.26 -4.70 12.06
CA VAL A 104 -26.10 -4.56 13.26
C VAL A 104 -27.59 -4.50 12.86
N PHE A 105 -27.94 -3.76 11.79
CA PHE A 105 -29.30 -3.70 11.29
C PHE A 105 -29.83 -5.03 10.75
N ILE A 106 -29.05 -5.79 9.97
CA ILE A 106 -29.45 -7.11 9.46
C ILE A 106 -29.85 -8.05 10.61
N PHE A 107 -29.08 -8.05 11.69
CA PHE A 107 -29.32 -8.93 12.83
C PHE A 107 -30.31 -8.34 13.86
N SER A 108 -30.68 -7.06 13.77
CA SER A 108 -31.52 -6.41 14.79
C SER A 108 -32.87 -7.09 15.03
N PRO A 109 -33.69 -7.40 13.99
CA PRO A 109 -35.05 -7.90 14.20
C PRO A 109 -35.11 -9.28 14.87
N ARG A 110 -34.24 -10.21 14.46
CA ARG A 110 -34.29 -11.61 14.91
C ARG A 110 -33.27 -11.95 15.99
N PHE A 111 -32.18 -11.18 16.10
CA PHE A 111 -31.15 -11.43 17.09
C PHE A 111 -31.15 -10.40 18.23
N TYR A 112 -30.90 -9.12 17.96
CA TYR A 112 -30.70 -8.14 19.05
C TYR A 112 -31.97 -7.90 19.89
N PHE A 113 -33.15 -7.87 19.25
CA PHE A 113 -34.44 -7.72 19.93
C PHE A 113 -35.02 -9.02 20.50
N ALA A 114 -34.36 -10.16 20.24
CA ALA A 114 -34.83 -11.45 20.75
C ALA A 114 -34.50 -11.64 22.24
N ASN A 115 -35.21 -12.57 22.87
CA ASN A 115 -34.90 -13.04 24.22
C ASN A 115 -33.58 -13.83 24.25
N THR A 116 -33.06 -14.10 25.44
CA THR A 116 -31.75 -14.78 25.63
C THR A 116 -31.70 -16.17 25.01
N SER A 117 -32.76 -16.97 25.16
CA SER A 117 -32.80 -18.34 24.62
C SER A 117 -32.74 -18.34 23.09
N THR A 118 -33.50 -17.46 22.44
CA THR A 118 -33.48 -17.28 20.99
C THR A 118 -32.13 -16.76 20.49
N LYS A 119 -31.50 -15.82 21.23
CA LYS A 119 -30.14 -15.35 20.91
C LYS A 119 -29.13 -16.49 20.90
N ASN A 120 -29.10 -17.31 21.96
CA ASN A 120 -28.16 -18.43 22.05
C ASN A 120 -28.40 -19.45 20.91
N PHE A 121 -29.67 -19.81 20.66
CA PHE A 121 -30.04 -20.70 19.56
C PHE A 121 -29.57 -20.17 18.19
N LEU A 122 -29.76 -18.88 17.92
CA LEU A 122 -29.34 -18.27 16.66
C LEU A 122 -27.82 -18.18 16.51
N LEU A 123 -27.07 -17.99 17.60
CA LEU A 123 -25.60 -18.00 17.56
C LEU A 123 -25.05 -19.39 17.24
N GLU A 124 -25.58 -20.43 17.86
CA GLU A 124 -25.15 -21.81 17.63
C GLU A 124 -25.43 -22.25 16.19
N ASN A 125 -26.55 -21.79 15.62
CA ASN A 125 -27.01 -22.13 14.28
C ASN A 125 -26.76 -21.01 13.25
N LEU A 126 -25.84 -20.06 13.55
CA LEU A 126 -25.68 -18.83 12.78
C LEU A 126 -25.46 -19.10 11.28
N ASN A 127 -24.67 -20.12 10.95
CA ASN A 127 -24.30 -20.44 9.58
C ASN A 127 -25.48 -20.97 8.74
N ASP A 128 -26.51 -21.51 9.40
CA ASP A 128 -27.71 -22.04 8.74
C ASP A 128 -28.79 -20.99 8.56
N THR A 129 -28.72 -19.89 9.32
CA THR A 129 -29.65 -18.77 9.22
C THR A 129 -29.44 -17.97 7.92
N PRO A 130 -30.52 -17.42 7.33
CA PRO A 130 -30.41 -16.48 6.21
C PRO A 130 -29.51 -15.28 6.51
N GLU A 131 -29.59 -14.74 7.73
CA GLU A 131 -28.81 -13.60 8.19
C GLU A 131 -27.31 -13.92 8.23
N GLY A 132 -26.93 -15.09 8.76
CA GLY A 132 -25.53 -15.54 8.78
C GLY A 132 -24.97 -15.77 7.38
N LYS A 133 -25.74 -16.39 6.46
CA LYS A 133 -25.33 -16.57 5.06
C LYS A 133 -25.15 -15.23 4.35
N LEU A 134 -26.11 -14.32 4.52
CA LEU A 134 -26.04 -12.96 3.98
C LEU A 134 -24.85 -12.20 4.56
N SER A 135 -24.56 -12.35 5.85
CA SER A 135 -23.43 -11.73 6.52
C SER A 135 -22.08 -12.19 5.94
N ILE A 136 -21.93 -13.50 5.68
CA ILE A 136 -20.72 -14.04 5.03
C ILE A 136 -20.54 -13.44 3.64
N ILE A 137 -21.59 -13.44 2.81
CA ILE A 137 -21.54 -12.87 1.45
C ILE A 137 -21.18 -11.39 1.52
N PHE A 138 -21.86 -10.63 2.38
CA PHE A 138 -21.61 -9.21 2.56
C PHE A 138 -20.17 -8.92 3.02
N GLY A 139 -19.64 -9.69 3.98
CA GLY A 139 -18.26 -9.58 4.44
C GLY A 139 -17.23 -9.83 3.33
N LEU A 140 -17.48 -10.84 2.48
CA LEU A 140 -16.64 -11.10 1.30
C LEU A 140 -16.72 -9.95 0.29
N SER A 141 -17.91 -9.45 -0.01
CA SER A 141 -18.11 -8.32 -0.93
C SER A 141 -17.41 -7.05 -0.45
N ILE A 142 -17.53 -6.72 0.85
CA ILE A 142 -16.85 -5.57 1.46
C ILE A 142 -15.33 -5.74 1.41
N SER A 143 -14.82 -6.91 1.78
CA SER A 143 -13.38 -7.18 1.73
C SER A 143 -12.81 -7.06 0.31
N PHE A 144 -13.54 -7.60 -0.68
CA PHE A 144 -13.14 -7.53 -2.09
C PHE A 144 -13.20 -6.10 -2.63
N PHE A 145 -14.24 -5.34 -2.28
CA PHE A 145 -14.36 -3.92 -2.63
C PHE A 145 -13.14 -3.13 -2.17
N TYR A 146 -12.73 -3.27 -0.90
CA TYR A 146 -11.56 -2.56 -0.39
C TYR A 146 -10.24 -3.07 -0.97
N LEU A 147 -10.15 -4.35 -1.35
CA LEU A 147 -9.00 -4.87 -2.08
C LEU A 147 -8.83 -4.15 -3.43
N ILE A 148 -9.92 -4.02 -4.19
CA ILE A 148 -9.94 -3.26 -5.45
C ILE A 148 -9.59 -1.79 -5.20
N ALA A 149 -10.22 -1.15 -4.21
CA ALA A 149 -9.95 0.25 -3.89
C ALA A 149 -8.46 0.49 -3.54
N MET A 150 -7.84 -0.41 -2.77
CA MET A 150 -6.39 -0.35 -2.48
C MET A 150 -5.55 -0.50 -3.75
N PHE A 151 -5.91 -1.44 -4.65
CA PHE A 151 -5.21 -1.62 -5.92
C PHE A 151 -5.26 -0.37 -6.80
N LEU A 152 -6.43 0.27 -6.90
CA LEU A 152 -6.61 1.51 -7.66
C LEU A 152 -5.76 2.65 -7.09
N GLU A 153 -5.77 2.84 -5.77
CA GLU A 153 -4.94 3.87 -5.12
C GLU A 153 -3.44 3.60 -5.26
N LEU A 154 -2.99 2.35 -5.16
CA LEU A 154 -1.59 2.00 -5.41
C LEU A 154 -1.18 2.21 -6.87
N SER A 155 -2.08 1.93 -7.81
CA SER A 155 -1.84 2.17 -9.23
C SER A 155 -1.69 3.66 -9.53
N LYS A 156 -2.57 4.48 -8.96
CA LYS A 156 -2.48 5.95 -9.02
C LYS A 156 -1.19 6.46 -8.38
N TYR A 157 -0.83 5.95 -7.20
CA TYR A 157 0.42 6.31 -6.53
C TYR A 157 1.65 5.99 -7.38
N LYS A 158 1.67 4.82 -8.04
CA LYS A 158 2.75 4.46 -8.97
C LYS A 158 2.89 5.46 -10.10
N GLN A 159 1.79 5.89 -10.71
CA GLN A 159 1.79 6.87 -11.80
C GLN A 159 2.33 8.22 -11.31
N LEU A 160 1.84 8.71 -10.18
CA LEU A 160 2.30 9.97 -9.58
C LEU A 160 3.81 9.98 -9.30
N LEU A 161 4.37 8.86 -8.84
CA LEU A 161 5.81 8.74 -8.63
C LEU A 161 6.61 8.88 -9.93
N LEU A 162 6.12 8.30 -11.03
CA LEU A 162 6.79 8.36 -12.34
C LEU A 162 6.67 9.75 -12.98
N GLU A 163 5.58 10.47 -12.71
CA GLU A 163 5.34 11.80 -13.25
C GLU A 163 6.07 12.92 -12.50
N ASN A 164 6.48 12.71 -11.24
CA ASN A 164 7.04 13.79 -10.40
C ASN A 164 8.51 13.58 -9.98
N TYR A 165 9.04 12.35 -10.02
CA TYR A 165 10.38 12.04 -9.50
C TYR A 165 11.26 11.34 -10.52
N SER A 166 12.51 11.79 -10.65
CA SER A 166 13.51 11.19 -11.54
C SER A 166 14.12 9.91 -10.98
N ASN A 167 14.15 9.79 -9.66
CA ASN A 167 14.47 8.57 -8.95
C ASN A 167 13.22 8.04 -8.30
N LYS A 168 12.91 6.78 -8.58
CA LYS A 168 11.77 6.10 -7.98
C LYS A 168 12.04 6.04 -6.46
N SER A 169 11.31 6.79 -5.64
CA SER A 169 11.33 6.62 -4.17
C SER A 169 10.60 5.32 -3.82
N VAL A 170 11.20 4.21 -4.24
CA VAL A 170 10.52 2.91 -4.36
C VAL A 170 10.17 2.30 -3.03
N PHE A 171 10.74 2.80 -1.93
CA PHE A 171 10.66 2.11 -0.65
C PHE A 171 9.22 2.05 -0.14
N ASN A 172 8.56 3.21 0.02
CA ASN A 172 7.19 3.27 0.51
C ASN A 172 6.22 2.56 -0.44
N PHE A 173 6.37 2.75 -1.75
CA PHE A 173 5.57 2.03 -2.74
C PHE A 173 5.77 0.50 -2.66
N LYS A 174 7.01 0.01 -2.61
CA LYS A 174 7.32 -1.43 -2.48
C LYS A 174 6.70 -2.01 -1.23
N TRP A 175 6.81 -1.30 -0.10
CA TRP A 175 6.22 -1.72 1.15
C TRP A 175 4.71 -1.90 1.03
N LEU A 176 3.99 -0.86 0.59
CA LEU A 176 2.54 -0.91 0.48
C LEU A 176 2.08 -1.95 -0.55
N TYR A 177 2.82 -2.13 -1.63
CA TYR A 177 2.53 -3.15 -2.63
C TYR A 177 2.79 -4.59 -2.12
N GLN A 178 3.86 -4.80 -1.34
CA GLN A 178 4.11 -6.08 -0.67
C GLN A 178 3.00 -6.41 0.34
N LEU A 179 2.58 -5.42 1.13
CA LEU A 179 1.45 -5.55 2.05
C LEU A 179 0.17 -5.94 1.30
N PHE A 180 -0.13 -5.24 0.19
CA PHE A 180 -1.28 -5.54 -0.66
C PHE A 180 -1.28 -6.98 -1.20
N ILE A 181 -0.14 -7.47 -1.69
CA ILE A 181 -0.01 -8.86 -2.19
C ILE A 181 -0.31 -9.85 -1.07
N LEU A 182 0.28 -9.67 0.11
CA LEU A 182 0.08 -10.58 1.24
C LEU A 182 -1.37 -10.57 1.72
N LEU A 183 -2.00 -9.39 1.81
CA LEU A 183 -3.43 -9.27 2.11
C LEU A 183 -4.30 -9.95 1.05
N SER A 184 -3.94 -9.85 -0.24
CA SER A 184 -4.64 -10.55 -1.32
C SER A 184 -4.56 -12.07 -1.17
N ILE A 185 -3.40 -12.61 -0.79
CA ILE A 185 -3.22 -14.06 -0.54
C ILE A 185 -4.09 -14.51 0.64
N ILE A 186 -4.08 -13.76 1.74
CA ILE A 186 -4.92 -14.04 2.93
C ILE A 186 -6.41 -13.97 2.56
N PHE A 187 -6.80 -12.97 1.76
CA PHE A 187 -8.17 -12.83 1.26
C PHE A 187 -8.56 -14.02 0.39
N CYS A 188 -7.73 -14.44 -0.57
CA CYS A 188 -8.00 -15.61 -1.42
C CYS A 188 -8.23 -16.86 -0.57
N PHE A 189 -7.34 -17.15 0.39
CA PHE A 189 -7.52 -18.31 1.28
C PHE A 189 -8.81 -18.18 2.10
N SER A 190 -9.07 -17.00 2.66
CA SER A 190 -10.29 -16.73 3.43
C SER A 190 -11.55 -16.86 2.59
N PHE A 191 -11.52 -16.42 1.32
CA PHE A 191 -12.61 -16.56 0.37
C PHE A 191 -12.97 -18.02 0.15
N PHE A 192 -12.01 -18.88 -0.21
CA PHE A 192 -12.27 -20.30 -0.39
C PHE A 192 -12.76 -20.98 0.89
N LYS A 193 -12.20 -20.61 2.05
CA LYS A 193 -12.69 -21.10 3.35
C LYS A 193 -14.15 -20.71 3.59
N GLN A 194 -14.53 -19.47 3.31
CA GLN A 194 -15.90 -18.99 3.54
C GLN A 194 -16.89 -19.56 2.52
N VAL A 195 -16.48 -19.75 1.26
CA VAL A 195 -17.27 -20.48 0.26
C VAL A 195 -17.49 -21.92 0.70
N TYR A 196 -16.44 -22.59 1.17
CA TYR A 196 -16.58 -23.94 1.73
C TYR A 196 -17.49 -23.96 2.96
N LYS A 197 -17.42 -22.94 3.83
CA LYS A 197 -18.34 -22.79 4.97
C LYS A 197 -19.82 -22.66 4.55
N LEU A 198 -20.12 -22.12 3.37
CA LEU A 198 -21.49 -21.96 2.87
C LEU A 198 -22.07 -23.22 2.23
N PHE A 199 -21.24 -24.05 1.61
CA PHE A 199 -21.70 -25.17 0.77
C PHE A 199 -21.18 -26.55 1.21
N GLY A 200 -20.09 -26.59 1.98
CA GLY A 200 -19.46 -27.82 2.47
C GLY A 200 -20.15 -28.36 3.71
N THR A 201 -20.04 -29.68 3.90
CA THR A 201 -20.68 -30.40 5.01
C THR A 201 -19.67 -30.89 6.05
N ASP A 202 -18.39 -30.98 5.70
CA ASP A 202 -17.35 -31.51 6.59
C ASP A 202 -16.78 -30.44 7.54
N VAL A 203 -17.06 -30.61 8.83
CA VAL A 203 -16.59 -29.73 9.91
C VAL A 203 -15.09 -29.88 10.15
N GLU A 204 -14.48 -31.04 9.90
CA GLU A 204 -13.04 -31.25 10.08
C GLU A 204 -12.24 -30.40 9.09
N ILE A 205 -12.68 -30.34 7.82
CA ILE A 205 -12.06 -29.47 6.80
C ILE A 205 -12.13 -27.99 7.22
N LEU A 206 -13.24 -27.56 7.83
CA LEU A 206 -13.35 -26.20 8.37
C LEU A 206 -12.40 -25.96 9.54
N ASN A 207 -12.18 -26.94 10.41
CA ASN A 207 -11.24 -26.82 11.52
C ASN A 207 -9.77 -26.80 11.05
N ILE A 208 -9.41 -27.66 10.09
CA ILE A 208 -8.08 -27.67 9.47
C ILE A 208 -7.82 -26.34 8.76
N SER A 209 -8.78 -25.84 7.98
CA SER A 209 -8.63 -24.55 7.28
C SER A 209 -8.54 -23.36 8.23
N ARG A 210 -9.24 -23.37 9.38
CA ARG A 210 -9.04 -22.39 10.46
C ARG A 210 -7.60 -22.42 10.99
N LEU A 211 -7.07 -23.60 11.28
CA LEU A 211 -5.69 -23.75 11.74
C LEU A 211 -4.70 -23.21 10.70
N ILE A 212 -4.82 -23.61 9.44
CA ILE A 212 -3.96 -23.11 8.34
C ILE A 212 -4.03 -21.59 8.25
N LEU A 213 -5.23 -21.00 8.31
CA LEU A 213 -5.39 -19.54 8.30
C LEU A 213 -4.65 -18.89 9.47
N THR A 214 -4.75 -19.43 10.70
CA THR A 214 -4.02 -18.87 11.84
C THR A 214 -2.50 -18.98 11.67
N LEU A 215 -1.99 -20.04 11.05
CA LEU A 215 -0.55 -20.16 10.75
C LEU A 215 -0.10 -19.13 9.69
N ILE A 216 -0.90 -18.93 8.63
CA ILE A 216 -0.66 -17.87 7.64
C ILE A 216 -0.64 -16.49 8.32
N LEU A 217 -1.58 -16.25 9.25
CA LEU A 217 -1.64 -15.00 10.01
C LEU A 217 -0.43 -14.82 10.93
N VAL A 218 0.01 -15.86 11.66
CA VAL A 218 1.26 -15.78 12.44
C VAL A 218 2.44 -15.38 11.55
N GLY A 219 2.57 -16.00 10.37
CA GLY A 219 3.60 -15.66 9.38
C GLY A 219 3.50 -14.22 8.88
N PHE A 220 2.28 -13.75 8.56
CA PHE A 220 2.02 -12.39 8.13
C PHE A 220 2.36 -11.34 9.20
N PHE A 221 1.91 -11.54 10.44
CA PHE A 221 2.19 -10.63 11.55
C PHE A 221 3.68 -10.61 11.91
N THR A 222 4.33 -11.78 11.90
CA THR A 222 5.79 -11.88 12.08
C THR A 222 6.54 -11.14 10.97
N TRP A 223 6.09 -11.27 9.72
CA TRP A 223 6.66 -10.54 8.60
C TRP A 223 6.54 -9.02 8.78
N ILE A 224 5.40 -8.52 9.28
CA ILE A 224 5.25 -7.08 9.62
C ILE A 224 6.26 -6.68 10.68
N VAL A 225 6.41 -7.44 11.77
CA VAL A 225 7.39 -7.15 12.84
C VAL A 225 8.81 -7.08 12.27
N LEU A 226 9.23 -8.11 11.51
CA LEU A 226 10.56 -8.15 10.91
C LEU A 226 10.80 -6.95 9.98
N LYS A 227 9.81 -6.61 9.14
CA LYS A 227 9.90 -5.42 8.28
C LYS A 227 10.01 -4.13 9.07
N SER A 228 9.28 -4.02 10.17
CA SER A 228 9.33 -2.88 11.10
C SER A 228 10.75 -2.71 11.69
N MET A 229 11.39 -3.83 12.06
CA MET A 229 12.71 -3.84 12.69
C MET A 229 13.84 -3.57 11.69
N TYR A 230 13.82 -4.21 10.51
CA TYR A 230 14.84 -4.00 9.48
C TYR A 230 14.74 -2.64 8.79
N HIS A 231 13.55 -2.03 8.79
CA HIS A 231 13.32 -0.72 8.19
C HIS A 231 12.47 0.20 9.10
N PRO A 232 13.03 0.72 10.21
CA PRO A 232 12.29 1.56 11.15
C PRO A 232 11.72 2.85 10.55
N GLN A 233 12.30 3.29 9.43
CA GLN A 233 11.85 4.45 8.64
C GLN A 233 10.39 4.32 8.24
N LEU A 234 9.92 3.10 7.99
CA LEU A 234 8.57 2.78 7.50
C LEU A 234 7.45 3.34 8.39
N PHE A 235 7.65 3.35 9.71
CA PHE A 235 6.67 3.86 10.69
C PHE A 235 7.06 5.19 11.33
N ARG A 236 8.31 5.66 11.13
CA ARG A 236 8.83 6.94 11.64
C ARG A 236 8.76 8.07 10.61
N ASN A 237 8.80 7.71 9.32
CA ASN A 237 8.94 8.55 8.13
C ASN A 237 9.48 9.97 8.37
N ILE A 238 10.80 10.06 8.50
CA ILE A 238 11.56 11.28 8.21
C ILE A 238 11.83 11.22 6.70
N ASN A 239 10.98 11.87 5.90
CA ASN A 239 11.20 12.33 4.51
C ASN A 239 9.86 12.83 3.96
N THR A 240 9.47 14.00 4.44
CA THR A 240 8.27 14.77 4.09
C THR A 240 8.41 15.53 2.77
N ASP A 241 9.41 15.25 1.95
CA ASP A 241 9.67 16.01 0.72
C ASP A 241 8.94 15.45 -0.50
N HIS A 242 8.23 14.32 -0.37
CA HIS A 242 7.37 13.82 -1.43
C HIS A 242 6.04 14.58 -1.46
N LEU A 243 6.13 15.86 -1.82
CA LEU A 243 5.00 16.73 -2.10
C LEU A 243 4.19 16.15 -3.25
N LEU A 244 2.92 15.86 -2.99
CA LEU A 244 1.95 15.66 -4.05
C LEU A 244 1.51 17.04 -4.53
N ILE A 245 1.94 17.38 -5.74
CA ILE A 245 1.27 18.41 -6.51
C ILE A 245 -0.11 17.84 -6.82
N ASN A 246 -1.12 18.32 -6.11
CA ASN A 246 -2.50 18.09 -6.48
C ASN A 246 -2.67 18.51 -7.94
N SER A 247 -3.05 17.55 -8.79
CA SER A 247 -3.39 17.76 -10.19
C SER A 247 -4.58 18.73 -10.42
N ASN A 248 -5.13 19.34 -9.37
CA ASN A 248 -6.43 19.99 -9.38
C ASN A 248 -6.43 21.46 -8.90
N SER A 249 -5.28 22.05 -8.49
CA SER A 249 -5.28 23.42 -7.93
C SER A 249 -4.86 24.56 -8.87
N ASP A 250 -4.38 24.31 -10.10
CA ASP A 250 -3.97 25.39 -11.02
C ASP A 250 -4.63 25.31 -12.41
N HIS A 251 -5.93 25.00 -12.46
CA HIS A 251 -6.71 25.07 -13.71
C HIS A 251 -7.02 26.51 -14.18
N LYS A 252 -6.35 27.55 -13.65
CA LYS A 252 -6.62 28.94 -14.03
C LYS A 252 -5.66 29.56 -15.05
N HIS A 253 -4.60 28.87 -15.46
CA HIS A 253 -3.79 29.31 -16.60
C HIS A 253 -3.55 28.14 -17.56
N ILE A 254 -4.46 27.96 -18.52
CA ILE A 254 -4.17 27.20 -19.74
C ILE A 254 -3.26 28.11 -20.59
N ASN A 255 -1.98 28.18 -20.23
CA ASN A 255 -1.00 28.70 -21.17
C ASN A 255 -0.74 27.63 -22.23
N LYS A 256 -0.86 28.05 -23.48
CA LYS A 256 -0.53 27.24 -24.65
C LYS A 256 0.97 26.96 -24.57
N SER A 257 1.36 25.75 -24.15
CA SER A 257 2.75 25.29 -24.23
C SER A 257 3.28 25.61 -25.63
N THR A 258 4.33 26.43 -25.70
CA THR A 258 4.92 26.85 -26.97
C THR A 258 6.00 25.86 -27.39
N LYS A 259 6.33 25.82 -28.69
CA LYS A 259 7.53 25.08 -29.15
C LYS A 259 8.79 25.62 -28.49
N ASP A 260 8.82 26.91 -28.17
CA ASP A 260 9.94 27.59 -27.54
C ASP A 260 10.19 27.05 -26.13
N ASP A 261 9.14 26.74 -25.36
CA ASP A 261 9.28 26.13 -24.03
C ASP A 261 9.87 24.72 -24.09
N ILE A 262 9.53 23.94 -25.11
CA ILE A 262 10.13 22.60 -25.34
C ILE A 262 11.61 22.76 -25.65
N HIS A 263 11.97 23.69 -26.53
CA HIS A 263 13.37 23.96 -26.86
C HIS A 263 14.14 24.42 -25.62
N LYS A 264 13.59 25.34 -24.82
CA LYS A 264 14.18 25.78 -23.55
C LYS A 264 14.43 24.61 -22.61
N LEU A 265 13.45 23.73 -22.44
CA LEU A 265 13.57 22.52 -21.61
C LEU A 265 14.67 21.58 -22.12
N LEU A 266 14.69 21.27 -23.42
CA LEU A 266 15.66 20.34 -24.00
C LEU A 266 17.09 20.90 -23.94
N SER A 267 17.29 22.18 -24.27
CA SER A 267 18.59 22.85 -24.16
C SER A 267 19.08 22.90 -22.72
N PHE A 268 18.23 23.30 -21.77
CA PHE A 268 18.59 23.29 -20.34
C PHE A 268 19.02 21.91 -19.85
N MET A 269 18.33 20.86 -20.29
CA MET A 269 18.71 19.48 -19.97
C MET A 269 20.07 19.08 -20.56
N GLU A 270 20.48 19.64 -21.70
CA GLU A 270 21.79 19.34 -22.32
C GLU A 270 22.92 20.19 -21.74
N ASP A 271 22.67 21.48 -21.48
CA ASP A 271 23.69 22.46 -21.11
C ASP A 271 24.02 22.43 -19.61
N GLU A 272 22.99 22.39 -18.76
CA GLU A 272 23.16 22.49 -17.29
C GLU A 272 23.20 21.11 -16.61
N GLU A 273 22.92 20.04 -17.35
CA GLU A 273 22.90 18.65 -16.90
C GLU A 273 22.19 18.40 -15.54
N PRO A 274 21.00 18.99 -15.27
CA PRO A 274 20.31 18.86 -13.98
C PRO A 274 19.94 17.42 -13.64
N TYR A 275 19.87 16.55 -14.66
CA TYR A 275 19.60 15.12 -14.53
C TYR A 275 20.67 14.36 -13.74
N LEU A 276 21.87 14.91 -13.53
CA LEU A 276 22.90 14.31 -12.69
C LEU A 276 22.54 14.34 -11.20
N ASP A 277 21.69 15.28 -10.78
CA ASP A 277 21.16 15.29 -9.42
C ASP A 277 20.18 14.13 -9.21
N ALA A 278 20.53 13.25 -8.26
CA ALA A 278 19.72 12.10 -7.92
C ALA A 278 18.43 12.48 -7.16
N SER A 279 18.33 13.69 -6.63
CA SER A 279 17.14 14.21 -5.96
C SER A 279 16.20 14.96 -6.91
N LEU A 280 16.58 15.16 -8.18
CA LEU A 280 15.82 15.97 -9.14
C LEU A 280 14.34 15.55 -9.20
N THR A 281 13.47 16.51 -8.89
CA THR A 281 12.02 16.40 -9.03
C THR A 281 11.50 17.31 -10.13
N LEU A 282 10.28 17.05 -10.58
CA LEU A 282 9.56 17.92 -11.51
C LEU A 282 9.43 19.34 -10.95
N LYS A 283 9.24 19.48 -9.64
CA LYS A 283 9.17 20.77 -8.95
C LYS A 283 10.50 21.53 -9.05
N ASN A 284 11.62 20.88 -8.72
CA ASN A 284 12.94 21.52 -8.83
C ASN A 284 13.24 21.97 -10.26
N LEU A 285 12.93 21.12 -11.24
CA LEU A 285 13.12 21.48 -12.65
C LEU A 285 12.23 22.66 -13.06
N SER A 286 10.99 22.72 -12.55
CA SER A 286 10.07 23.82 -12.83
C SER A 286 10.55 25.15 -12.23
N GLU A 287 11.09 25.11 -11.00
CA GLU A 287 11.70 26.28 -10.35
C GLU A 287 12.93 26.79 -11.11
N GLN A 288 13.79 25.87 -11.60
CA GLN A 288 14.98 26.21 -12.39
C GLN A 288 14.66 26.83 -13.76
N LEU A 289 13.55 26.42 -14.38
CA LEU A 289 13.12 26.91 -15.69
C LEU A 289 12.17 28.10 -15.62
N GLU A 290 11.80 28.53 -14.40
CA GLU A 290 10.79 29.56 -14.13
C GLU A 290 9.44 29.25 -14.80
N LEU A 291 9.08 27.96 -14.81
CA LEU A 291 7.81 27.46 -15.33
C LEU A 291 7.02 26.82 -14.18
N SER A 292 5.70 26.74 -14.31
CA SER A 292 4.91 25.96 -13.37
C SER A 292 5.20 24.46 -13.55
N SER A 293 5.09 23.69 -12.47
CA SER A 293 5.22 22.22 -12.55
C SER A 293 4.19 21.61 -13.51
N HIS A 294 3.00 22.21 -13.63
CA HIS A 294 1.99 21.79 -14.61
C HIS A 294 2.46 21.99 -16.06
N GLU A 295 3.10 23.12 -16.36
CA GLU A 295 3.67 23.38 -17.70
C GLU A 295 4.76 22.37 -18.04
N ILE A 296 5.73 22.14 -17.13
CA ILE A 296 6.78 21.11 -17.34
C ILE A 296 6.16 19.72 -17.54
N SER A 297 5.20 19.35 -16.69
CA SER A 297 4.50 18.06 -16.82
C SER A 297 3.77 17.94 -18.15
N THR A 298 3.15 19.03 -18.63
CA THR A 298 2.46 19.08 -19.92
C THR A 298 3.45 18.90 -21.07
N LEU A 299 4.57 19.62 -21.06
CA LEU A 299 5.63 19.51 -22.07
C LEU A 299 6.12 18.07 -22.19
N ILE A 300 6.40 17.41 -21.07
CA ILE A 300 6.97 16.06 -21.07
C ILE A 300 5.90 15.00 -21.39
N ASN A 301 4.77 15.01 -20.70
CA ASN A 301 3.75 13.99 -20.87
C ASN A 301 2.98 14.11 -22.19
N ARG A 302 2.63 15.34 -22.63
CA ARG A 302 1.81 15.54 -23.84
C ARG A 302 2.65 15.73 -25.09
N ASN A 303 3.68 16.57 -25.04
CA ASN A 303 4.45 16.91 -26.24
C ASN A 303 5.56 15.88 -26.52
N LEU A 304 6.20 15.33 -25.47
CA LEU A 304 7.23 14.31 -25.62
C LEU A 304 6.71 12.87 -25.43
N ASN A 305 5.45 12.71 -24.99
CA ASN A 305 4.82 11.41 -24.74
C ASN A 305 5.63 10.49 -23.80
N GLN A 306 6.19 11.08 -22.73
CA GLN A 306 7.02 10.40 -21.76
C GLN A 306 6.61 10.78 -20.34
N HIS A 307 6.86 9.91 -19.36
CA HIS A 307 6.83 10.33 -17.96
C HIS A 307 8.12 11.05 -17.59
N PHE A 308 8.07 12.00 -16.64
CA PHE A 308 9.25 12.71 -16.12
C PHE A 308 10.40 11.78 -15.75
N PHE A 309 10.10 10.66 -15.07
CA PHE A 309 11.08 9.63 -14.75
C PHE A 309 11.81 9.09 -15.98
N ASP A 310 11.08 8.75 -17.04
CA ASP A 310 11.65 8.20 -18.26
C ASP A 310 12.45 9.27 -19.02
N PHE A 311 11.92 10.49 -19.09
CA PHE A 311 12.56 11.66 -19.68
C PHE A 311 13.95 11.90 -19.07
N VAL A 312 14.03 12.06 -17.73
CA VAL A 312 15.31 12.32 -17.04
C VAL A 312 16.27 11.14 -17.22
N ASN A 313 15.78 9.90 -17.08
CA ASN A 313 16.65 8.73 -17.23
C ASN A 313 17.20 8.58 -18.65
N GLN A 314 16.50 9.06 -19.67
CA GLN A 314 17.02 9.04 -21.04
C GLN A 314 18.34 9.81 -21.17
N TYR A 315 18.43 10.97 -20.51
CA TYR A 315 19.66 11.77 -20.43
C TYR A 315 20.74 11.09 -19.59
N ARG A 316 20.38 10.57 -18.40
CA ARG A 316 21.32 9.84 -17.53
C ARG A 316 21.98 8.67 -18.24
N ILE A 317 21.19 7.87 -18.97
CA ILE A 317 21.71 6.72 -19.73
C ILE A 317 22.57 7.17 -20.91
N LYS A 318 22.19 8.20 -21.66
CA LYS A 318 23.03 8.77 -22.74
C LYS A 318 24.41 9.21 -22.20
N LYS A 319 24.46 9.86 -21.04
CA LYS A 319 25.73 10.22 -20.37
C LYS A 319 26.49 8.96 -19.92
N ALA A 320 25.80 7.97 -19.37
CA ALA A 320 26.40 6.71 -18.94
C ALA A 320 27.03 5.94 -20.12
N GLU A 321 26.38 5.88 -21.28
CA GLU A 321 26.91 5.27 -22.51
C GLU A 321 28.25 5.91 -22.89
N LYS A 322 28.32 7.25 -22.91
CA LYS A 322 29.56 8.00 -23.18
C LYS A 322 30.65 7.67 -22.16
N MET A 323 30.31 7.65 -20.86
CA MET A 323 31.27 7.32 -19.80
C MET A 323 31.75 5.86 -19.88
N LEU A 324 30.89 4.91 -20.27
CA LEU A 324 31.25 3.51 -20.41
C LEU A 324 32.25 3.30 -21.57
N VAL A 325 32.02 3.94 -22.72
CA VAL A 325 32.92 3.85 -23.89
C VAL A 325 34.24 4.59 -23.66
N ASN A 326 34.20 5.79 -23.04
CA ASN A 326 35.40 6.58 -22.79
C ASN A 326 36.25 6.01 -21.65
N SER A 327 35.69 5.13 -20.82
CA SER A 327 36.41 4.45 -19.73
C SER A 327 37.38 3.36 -20.19
N LYS A 328 37.92 3.43 -21.43
CA LYS A 328 38.86 2.45 -22.02
C LYS A 328 40.11 2.15 -21.18
N GLU A 329 40.40 2.94 -20.14
CA GLU A 329 41.46 2.67 -19.15
C GLU A 329 40.97 2.10 -17.81
N GLY A 330 39.71 1.68 -17.68
CA GLY A 330 39.20 1.01 -16.47
C GLY A 330 39.08 1.88 -15.21
N LYS A 331 39.31 3.19 -15.30
CA LYS A 331 39.36 4.11 -14.15
C LYS A 331 38.05 4.22 -13.36
N LEU A 332 36.89 3.94 -13.98
CA LEU A 332 35.58 3.97 -13.30
C LEU A 332 34.84 2.64 -13.40
N THR A 333 34.47 2.11 -12.24
CA THR A 333 33.56 0.97 -12.11
C THR A 333 32.17 1.33 -12.62
N ILE A 334 31.39 0.33 -13.03
CA ILE A 334 29.98 0.54 -13.45
C ILE A 334 29.18 1.19 -12.31
N GLN A 335 29.49 0.86 -11.06
CA GLN A 335 28.85 1.44 -9.89
C GLN A 335 29.20 2.92 -9.71
N GLN A 336 30.45 3.33 -9.94
CA GLN A 336 30.82 4.74 -9.92
C GLN A 336 30.11 5.52 -11.03
N ILE A 337 30.03 4.97 -12.25
CA ILE A 337 29.30 5.60 -13.35
C ILE A 337 27.82 5.73 -13.00
N MET A 338 27.21 4.69 -12.44
CA MET A 338 25.82 4.71 -11.99
C MET A 338 25.54 5.89 -11.04
N TYR A 339 26.38 6.07 -10.01
CA TYR A 339 26.21 7.18 -9.08
C TYR A 339 26.51 8.53 -9.74
N ALA A 340 27.55 8.61 -10.58
CA ALA A 340 27.93 9.84 -11.27
C ALA A 340 26.86 10.38 -12.22
N VAL A 341 26.04 9.49 -12.81
CA VAL A 341 24.91 9.89 -13.67
C VAL A 341 23.58 10.00 -12.91
N GLY A 342 23.61 10.07 -11.58
CA GLY A 342 22.44 10.39 -10.76
C GLY A 342 21.52 9.23 -10.39
N PHE A 343 21.94 7.97 -10.52
CA PHE A 343 21.16 6.83 -10.00
C PHE A 343 21.55 6.45 -8.57
N ASN A 344 20.54 6.24 -7.73
CA ASN A 344 20.73 5.80 -6.33
C ASN A 344 20.66 4.27 -6.13
N SER A 345 20.39 3.50 -7.19
CA SER A 345 20.33 2.03 -7.05
C SER A 345 20.72 1.29 -8.32
N LYS A 346 21.45 0.18 -8.14
CA LYS A 346 21.87 -0.73 -9.22
C LYS A 346 20.68 -1.26 -10.03
N SER A 347 19.61 -1.66 -9.35
CA SER A 347 18.41 -2.16 -10.02
C SER A 347 17.78 -1.11 -10.93
N SER A 348 17.64 0.15 -10.49
CA SER A 348 17.07 1.21 -11.32
C SER A 348 17.94 1.52 -12.54
N PHE A 349 19.26 1.61 -12.34
CA PHE A 349 20.21 1.86 -13.42
C PHE A 349 20.22 0.73 -14.46
N TYR A 350 20.36 -0.52 -14.03
CA TYR A 350 20.38 -1.67 -14.96
C TYR A 350 19.07 -1.80 -15.73
N SER A 351 17.92 -1.58 -15.08
CA SER A 351 16.61 -1.61 -15.75
C SER A 351 16.46 -0.47 -16.77
N ALA A 352 16.84 0.76 -16.42
CA ALA A 352 16.78 1.90 -17.34
C ALA A 352 17.75 1.72 -18.51
N PHE A 353 18.99 1.31 -18.25
CA PHE A 353 20.00 1.09 -19.27
C PHE A 353 19.57 0.00 -20.26
N LYS A 354 19.06 -1.13 -19.76
CA LYS A 354 18.55 -2.22 -20.61
C LYS A 354 17.29 -1.81 -21.38
N LYS A 355 16.38 -1.05 -20.76
CA LYS A 355 15.18 -0.53 -21.43
C LYS A 355 15.54 0.35 -22.64
N GLN A 356 16.60 1.15 -22.54
CA GLN A 356 16.99 2.10 -23.58
C GLN A 356 17.96 1.51 -24.62
N THR A 357 18.90 0.66 -24.21
CA THR A 357 19.96 0.14 -25.09
C THR A 357 19.75 -1.31 -25.52
N GLY A 358 18.78 -2.02 -24.93
CA GLY A 358 18.52 -3.44 -25.16
C GLY A 358 19.43 -4.41 -24.39
N VAL A 359 20.58 -3.93 -23.88
CA VAL A 359 21.60 -4.75 -23.21
C VAL A 359 21.93 -4.20 -21.81
N THR A 360 22.61 -4.98 -20.99
CA THR A 360 23.08 -4.51 -19.68
C THR A 360 24.31 -3.59 -19.80
N PRO A 361 24.57 -2.70 -18.81
CA PRO A 361 25.78 -1.87 -18.80
C PRO A 361 27.08 -2.67 -18.92
N SER A 362 27.09 -3.87 -18.32
CA SER A 362 28.22 -4.80 -18.37
C SER A 362 28.47 -5.36 -19.76
N GLU A 363 27.39 -5.74 -20.48
CA GLU A 363 27.48 -6.20 -21.87
C GLU A 363 27.89 -5.05 -22.79
N TYR A 364 27.31 -3.87 -22.61
CA TYR A 364 27.61 -2.68 -23.40
C TYR A 364 29.10 -2.29 -23.33
N ARG A 365 29.67 -2.28 -22.11
CA ARG A 365 31.10 -1.99 -21.90
C ARG A 365 32.02 -3.03 -22.53
N LYS A 366 31.63 -4.30 -22.57
CA LYS A 366 32.45 -5.34 -23.20
C LYS A 366 32.45 -5.24 -24.73
N ALA A 367 31.39 -4.67 -25.30
CA ALA A 367 31.19 -4.62 -26.75
C ALA A 367 31.85 -3.41 -27.44
N ARG A 368 32.36 -2.41 -26.71
CA ARG A 368 32.94 -1.16 -27.26
C ARG A 368 34.14 -0.70 -26.46
#